data_AF-A0A967LAY3-F1
#
_entry.id   AF-A0A967LAY3-F1
#
_cell.length_a   1.000
_cell.length_b   1.000
_cell.length_c   1.000
_cell.angle_alpha   90.00
_cell.angle_beta   90.00
_cell.angle_gamma   90.00
#
_symmetry.space_group_name_H-M   'P 1'
#
loop_
_entity.id
_entity.type
_entity.pdbx_description
1 polymer ?
#
loop_
_entity_poly.entity_id
_entity_poly.type
_entity_poly.pdbx_seq_one_letter_code
_entity_poly.pdbx_strand_id
1 'polypeptide(L)' 'MRIVITGGAGMIGRKLVGRLLEKGALADAAGEERSIREVVVCDVATPDPPMEEDPRLRVV' A
#
# COMPACT_ATOMS: atom_id res chain seq x y z
N MET A 1 9.47 6.14 -1.97
CA MET A 1 8.52 6.21 -3.09
C MET A 1 7.10 6.29 -2.58
N ARG A 2 6.18 6.78 -3.40
CA ARG A 2 4.74 6.82 -3.14
C ARG A 2 4.08 5.77 -4.03
N ILE A 3 3.26 4.90 -3.46
CA ILE A 3 2.57 3.81 -4.17
C ILE A 3 1.07 4.10 -4.15
N VAL A 4 0.40 3.93 -5.29
CA VAL A 4 -1.06 4.06 -5.41
C VAL A 4 -1.62 2.73 -5.87
N ILE A 5 -2.64 2.23 -5.17
CA ILE A 5 -3.31 0.95 -5.47
C ILE A 5 -4.80 1.23 -5.67
N THR A 6 -5.27 1.03 -6.90
CA THR A 6 -6.70 1.06 -7.23
C THR A 6 -7.34 -0.30 -6.94
N GLY A 7 -8.58 -0.31 -6.43
CA GLY A 7 -9.20 -1.57 -6.02
C GLY A 7 -8.50 -2.18 -4.79
N GLY A 8 -7.81 -1.33 -4.01
CA GLY A 8 -6.95 -1.75 -2.92
C GLY A 8 -7.70 -2.22 -1.67
N ALA A 9 -8.99 -1.93 -1.55
CA ALA A 9 -9.82 -2.38 -0.42
C ALA A 9 -10.27 -3.83 -0.57
N GLY A 10 -10.18 -4.40 -1.77
CA GLY A 10 -10.49 -5.80 -2.04
C GLY A 10 -9.49 -6.79 -1.43
N MET A 11 -9.80 -8.09 -1.52
CA MET A 11 -8.99 -9.16 -0.92
C MET A 11 -7.50 -9.09 -1.30
N ILE A 12 -7.19 -8.94 -2.58
CA ILE A 12 -5.81 -8.91 -3.08
C ILE A 12 -5.13 -7.60 -2.66
N GLY A 13 -5.83 -6.49 -2.83
CA GLY A 13 -5.33 -5.15 -2.52
C GLY A 13 -4.81 -5.02 -1.09
N ARG A 14 -5.62 -5.46 -0.11
CA ARG A 14 -5.22 -5.37 1.30
C ARG A 14 -4.03 -6.25 1.64
N LYS A 15 -3.98 -7.46 1.07
CA LYS A 15 -2.84 -8.37 1.26
C LYS A 15 -1.57 -7.75 0.68
N LEU A 16 -1.66 -7.17 -0.51
CA LEU A 16 -0.55 -6.47 -1.15
C LEU A 16 -0.08 -5.29 -0.29
N VAL A 17 -1.00 -4.46 0.19
CA VAL A 17 -0.67 -3.31 1.06
C VAL A 17 0.05 -3.77 2.32
N GLY A 18 -0.45 -4.79 3.02
CA GLY A 18 0.22 -5.35 4.20
C GLY A 18 1.66 -5.76 3.89
N ARG A 19 1.88 -6.52 2.80
CA ARG A 19 3.22 -6.93 2.39
C ARG A 19 4.13 -5.77 1.99
N LEU A 20 3.59 -4.72 1.37
CA LEU A 20 4.35 -3.53 1.02
C LEU A 20 4.79 -2.76 2.27
N LEU A 21 3.89 -2.60 3.24
CA LEU A 21 4.19 -1.94 4.51
C LEU A 21 5.21 -2.74 5.32
N GLU A 22 5.06 -4.07 5.40
CA GLU A 22 6.03 -5.00 5.99
C GLU A 22 7.42 -4.85 5.35
N LYS A 23 7.52 -4.85 4.01
CA LYS A 23 8.81 -4.75 3.31
C LYS A 23 9.45 -3.37 3.47
N GLY A 24 8.65 -2.31 3.50
CA GLY A 24 9.07 -0.93 3.77
C GLY A 24 9.96 -0.27 2.71
N ALA A 25 10.46 -1.00 1.72
CA ALA A 25 11.23 -0.49 0.58
C ALA A 25 11.03 -1.38 -0.66
N LEU A 26 11.25 -0.83 -1.86
CA LEU A 26 11.27 -1.57 -3.12
C LEU A 26 12.41 -1.06 -4.00
N ALA A 27 12.96 -1.94 -4.82
CA ALA A 27 13.76 -1.54 -5.98
C ALA A 27 12.95 -0.64 -6.91
N ASP A 28 13.52 0.49 -7.31
CA ASP A 28 12.96 1.37 -8.31
C ASP A 28 13.29 0.88 -9.74
N ALA A 29 12.95 1.69 -10.75
CA ALA A 29 13.19 1.35 -12.15
C ALA A 29 14.69 1.25 -12.52
N ALA A 30 15.59 1.82 -11.70
CA ALA A 30 17.02 1.68 -11.86
C ALA A 30 17.60 0.48 -11.09
N GLY A 31 16.75 -0.26 -10.35
CA GLY A 31 17.16 -1.36 -9.48
C GLY A 31 17.58 -0.92 -8.08
N GLU A 32 17.46 0.37 -7.75
CA GLU A 32 17.91 0.93 -6.48
C GLU A 32 16.81 0.80 -5.42
N GLU A 33 17.14 0.25 -4.25
CA GLU A 33 16.20 0.15 -3.13
C GLU A 33 15.81 1.54 -2.62
N ARG A 34 14.50 1.83 -2.61
CA ARG A 34 13.94 3.05 -2.05
C ARG A 34 12.84 2.76 -1.04
N SER A 35 12.93 3.41 0.12
CA SER A 35 11.92 3.31 1.18
C SER A 35 10.53 3.75 0.69
N ILE A 36 9.49 3.01 1.05
CA ILE A 36 8.08 3.37 0.84
C ILE A 36 7.72 4.44 1.85
N ARG A 37 7.36 5.63 1.34
CA ARG A 37 7.03 6.81 2.14
C ARG A 37 5.52 6.97 2.33
N GLU A 38 4.73 6.44 1.40
CA GLU A 38 3.26 6.50 1.43
C GLU A 38 2.71 5.38 0.55
N VAL A 39 1.64 4.73 1.02
CA VAL A 39 0.78 3.80 0.27
C VAL A 39 -0.63 4.37 0.29
N VAL A 40 -1.15 4.68 -0.90
CA VAL A 40 -2.50 5.21 -1.09
C VAL A 40 -3.39 4.12 -1.66
N VAL A 41 -4.39 3.71 -0.90
CA VAL A 41 -5.48 2.85 -1.38
C VAL A 41 -6.57 3.76 -1.91
N CYS A 42 -6.88 3.64 -3.20
CA CYS A 42 -7.97 4.34 -3.85
C CYS A 42 -9.05 3.31 -4.21
N ASP A 43 -10.17 3.33 -3.51
CA ASP A 43 -11.24 2.36 -3.71
C ASP A 43 -12.61 2.98 -3.42
N VAL A 44 -13.63 2.54 -4.16
CA VAL A 44 -15.01 2.93 -3.90
C VAL A 44 -15.59 2.22 -2.68
N ALA A 45 -15.04 1.05 -2.34
CA ALA A 45 -15.43 0.28 -1.18
C ALA A 45 -14.51 0.58 0.01
N THR A 46 -15.09 0.61 1.22
CA THR A 46 -14.31 0.60 2.45
C THR A 46 -13.73 -0.80 2.70
N PRO A 47 -12.46 -0.94 3.12
CA PRO A 47 -11.89 -2.24 3.45
C PRO A 47 -12.66 -2.98 4.55
N ASP A 48 -13.06 -4.23 4.30
CA ASP A 48 -13.74 -5.10 5.29
C ASP A 48 -13.19 -6.54 5.31
N PRO A 49 -12.32 -6.93 6.27
CA PRO A 49 -12.00 -6.19 7.50
C PRO A 49 -11.17 -4.92 7.28
N PRO A 50 -11.15 -4.01 8.27
CA PRO A 50 -10.30 -2.83 8.29
C PRO A 50 -8.83 -3.18 8.06
N MET A 51 -8.10 -2.28 7.41
CA MET A 51 -6.66 -2.41 7.24
C MET A 51 -5.93 -1.95 8.51
N GLU A 52 -4.76 -2.51 8.76
CA GLU A 52 -3.91 -2.13 9.89
C GLU A 52 -3.52 -0.65 9.80
N GLU A 53 -3.49 0.02 10.94
CA GLU A 53 -3.03 1.40 11.02
C GLU A 53 -1.51 1.45 10.81
N ASP A 54 -1.09 2.21 9.81
CA ASP A 54 0.33 2.51 9.56
C ASP A 54 0.44 4.00 9.16
N PRO A 55 1.42 4.76 9.68
CA PRO A 55 1.58 6.17 9.35
C PRO A 55 1.84 6.43 7.86
N ARG A 56 2.23 5.40 7.09
CA ARG A 56 2.44 5.47 5.64
C ARG A 56 1.16 5.13 4.87
N LEU A 57 0.13 4.57 5.50
CA LEU A 57 -1.09 4.15 4.83
C LEU A 57 -2.12 5.29 4.80
N ARG A 58 -2.68 5.53 3.62
CA ARG A 58 -3.85 6.41 3.42
C ARG A 58 -4.89 5.71 2.57
N VAL A 59 -6.13 5.67 3.04
CA VAL A 59 -7.29 5.17 2.29
C VAL A 59 -8.10 6.38 1.81
N VAL A 60 -8.43 6.40 0.51
CA VAL A 60 -9.17 7.46 -0.19
C VAL A 60 -10.33 6.86 -0.95
#